data_AF-A0A956LME3-F1
#
_entry.id   AF-A0A956LME3-F1
#
_cell.length_a   1.000
_cell.length_b   1.000
_cell.length_c   1.000
_cell.angle_alpha   90.00
_cell.angle_beta   90.00
_cell.angle_gamma   90.00
#
_symmetry.space_group_name_H-M   'P 1'
#
loop_
_entity.id
_entity.type
_entity.pdbx_description
1 polymer ?
#
loop_
_entity_poly.entity_id
_entity_poly.type
_entity_poly.pdbx_seq_one_letter_code
_entity_poly.pdbx_strand_id
1 'polypeptide(L)'
;MAEIHDRAEQAYDIIAKQANNNSIIQGLSGIAGFPFTLGADVAVIPVIYLPLWNSIRQLYARAPMQQDVVVPFLTRIAPDLLTDLALDKILGAVPIAGVYFNAICAKAMTWRLGTLFAFMSSCGAEIPHETVKPALELIRGLFPQDQMFKFKTPERERFVRFVTATGGDDVAEARRRIEDALAALEGRKS
;
A
#
# COMPACT_ATOMS: atom_id res chain seq x y z
N MET A 1 -15.59 -2.18 17.83
CA MET A 1 -15.76 -2.83 16.52
C MET A 1 -16.43 -1.92 15.48
N ALA A 2 -17.63 -1.38 15.73
CA ALA A 2 -18.29 -0.45 14.78
C ALA A 2 -17.41 0.75 14.36
N GLU A 3 -16.72 1.36 15.33
CA GLU A 3 -15.85 2.52 15.06
C GLU A 3 -14.62 2.18 14.19
N ILE A 4 -14.05 0.98 14.31
CA ILE A 4 -12.92 0.54 13.47
C ILE A 4 -13.41 0.25 12.05
N HIS A 5 -14.60 -0.32 11.91
CA HIS A 5 -15.24 -0.56 10.61
C HIS A 5 -15.47 0.75 9.86
N ASP A 6 -16.05 1.76 10.51
CA ASP A 6 -16.33 3.05 9.88
C ASP A 6 -15.04 3.80 9.50
N ARG A 7 -13.98 3.67 10.31
CA ARG A 7 -12.65 4.19 9.97
C ARG A 7 -12.00 3.39 8.83
N ALA A 8 -12.23 2.09 8.72
CA ALA A 8 -11.75 1.32 7.57
C ALA A 8 -12.47 1.74 6.28
N GLU A 9 -13.78 1.96 6.31
CA GLU A 9 -14.53 2.49 5.16
C GLU A 9 -14.01 3.85 4.70
N GLN A 10 -13.78 4.77 5.64
CA GLN A 10 -13.21 6.08 5.34
C GLN A 10 -11.77 6.01 4.83
N ALA A 11 -10.95 5.09 5.36
CA ALA A 11 -9.59 4.87 4.88
C ALA A 11 -9.59 4.38 3.42
N TYR A 12 -10.52 3.48 3.06
CA TYR A 12 -10.70 3.06 1.68
C TYR A 12 -10.99 4.26 0.77
N ASP A 13 -11.87 5.18 1.18
CA ASP A 13 -12.22 6.36 0.39
C ASP A 13 -11.04 7.33 0.21
N ILE A 14 -10.23 7.53 1.25
CA ILE A 14 -8.99 8.33 1.18
C ILE A 14 -8.04 7.73 0.15
N ILE A 15 -7.82 6.42 0.19
CA ILE A 15 -6.91 5.71 -0.72
C ILE A 15 -7.46 5.76 -2.15
N ALA A 16 -8.76 5.50 -2.33
CA ALA A 16 -9.41 5.54 -3.63
C ALA A 16 -9.35 6.94 -4.27
N LYS A 17 -9.55 7.99 -3.48
CA LYS A 17 -9.41 9.38 -3.93
C LYS A 17 -7.99 9.67 -4.37
N GLN A 18 -7.00 9.26 -3.57
CA GLN A 18 -5.58 9.44 -3.89
C GLN A 18 -5.17 8.68 -5.16
N ALA A 19 -5.58 7.42 -5.29
CA ALA A 19 -5.26 6.55 -6.42
C ALA A 19 -5.91 7.03 -7.73
N ASN A 20 -6.97 7.83 -7.67
CA ASN A 20 -7.64 8.39 -8.86
C ASN A 20 -7.36 9.89 -9.07
N ASN A 21 -6.45 10.48 -8.29
CA ASN A 21 -6.07 11.87 -8.49
C ASN A 21 -5.13 12.00 -9.70
N ASN A 22 -5.65 12.54 -10.80
CA ASN A 22 -4.91 12.70 -12.05
C ASN A 22 -3.62 13.52 -11.89
N SER A 23 -3.57 14.53 -11.02
CA SER A 23 -2.36 15.33 -10.78
C SER A 23 -1.26 14.51 -10.11
N ILE A 24 -1.63 13.62 -9.20
CA ILE A 24 -0.70 12.69 -8.54
C ILE A 24 -0.21 11.62 -9.52
N ILE A 25 -1.12 11.06 -10.31
CA ILE A 25 -0.77 10.07 -11.35
C ILE A 25 0.16 10.68 -12.40
N GLN A 26 -0.13 11.91 -12.85
CA GLN A 26 0.70 12.63 -13.81
C GLN A 26 2.06 12.99 -13.21
N GLY A 27 2.10 13.48 -11.96
CA GLY A 27 3.34 13.75 -11.23
C GLY A 27 4.21 12.49 -11.09
N LEU A 28 3.61 11.35 -10.74
CA LEU A 28 4.30 10.05 -10.68
C LEU A 28 4.77 9.56 -12.05
N SER A 29 4.01 9.84 -13.12
CA SER A 29 4.37 9.45 -14.49
C SER A 29 5.47 10.32 -15.11
N GLY A 30 5.59 11.58 -14.66
CA GLY A 30 6.60 12.55 -15.11
C GLY A 30 7.94 12.41 -14.39
N ILE A 31 7.95 11.81 -13.20
CA ILE A 31 9.17 11.36 -12.53
C ILE A 31 9.69 10.15 -13.30
N ALA A 32 10.90 10.26 -13.85
CA ALA A 32 11.47 9.32 -14.81
C ALA A 32 11.47 7.85 -14.33
N GLY A 33 10.41 7.09 -14.60
CA GLY A 33 10.38 5.63 -14.43
C GLY A 33 9.78 5.08 -13.14
N PHE A 34 8.81 5.74 -12.51
CA PHE A 34 8.01 5.12 -11.44
C PHE A 34 7.35 3.81 -11.95
N PRO A 35 7.51 2.64 -11.29
CA PRO A 35 7.84 2.43 -9.88
C PRO A 35 9.32 2.12 -9.58
N PHE A 36 10.17 2.01 -10.61
CA PHE A 36 11.60 1.73 -10.45
C PHE A 36 12.34 2.85 -9.69
N THR A 37 11.74 4.04 -9.63
CA THR A 37 12.25 5.18 -8.88
C THR A 37 11.86 5.24 -7.41
N LEU A 38 11.04 4.35 -6.84
CA LEU A 38 10.84 4.41 -5.38
C LEU A 38 12.16 4.16 -4.60
N GLY A 39 13.09 3.41 -5.20
CA GLY A 39 14.46 3.28 -4.71
C GLY A 39 15.45 4.36 -5.18
N ALA A 40 15.10 5.16 -6.20
CA ALA A 40 16.00 6.16 -6.83
C ALA A 40 15.57 7.62 -6.63
N ASP A 41 14.29 7.88 -6.38
CA ASP A 41 13.65 9.17 -6.20
C ASP A 41 12.85 9.18 -4.90
N VAL A 42 13.61 9.36 -3.81
CA VAL A 42 13.11 9.50 -2.44
C VAL A 42 12.15 10.70 -2.28
N ALA A 43 12.12 11.64 -3.23
CA ALA A 43 11.25 12.83 -3.15
C ALA A 43 9.75 12.51 -3.29
N VAL A 44 9.40 11.37 -3.91
CA VAL A 44 7.99 10.91 -3.99
C VAL A 44 7.40 10.63 -2.61
N ILE A 45 8.22 10.13 -1.67
CA ILE A 45 7.79 9.74 -0.34
C ILE A 45 7.16 10.91 0.45
N PRO A 46 7.85 12.04 0.66
CA PRO A 46 7.29 13.17 1.41
C PRO A 46 6.14 13.86 0.68
N VAL A 47 6.08 13.81 -0.66
CA VAL A 47 5.07 14.51 -1.45
C VAL A 47 3.76 13.72 -1.53
N ILE A 48 3.81 12.39 -1.58
CA ILE A 48 2.65 11.55 -1.91
C ILE A 48 2.31 10.60 -0.77
N TYR A 49 3.30 9.85 -0.28
CA TYR A 49 3.03 8.76 0.67
C TYR A 49 2.96 9.22 2.12
N LEU A 50 3.77 10.20 2.52
CA LEU A 50 3.69 10.81 3.85
C LEU A 50 2.34 11.49 4.09
N PRO A 51 1.80 12.34 3.19
CA PRO A 51 0.47 12.93 3.37
C PRO A 51 -0.65 11.89 3.40
N LEU A 52 -0.56 10.85 2.56
CA LEU A 52 -1.50 9.73 2.57
C LEU A 52 -1.50 9.02 3.92
N TRP A 53 -0.31 8.67 4.43
CA TRP A 53 -0.17 8.01 5.74
C TRP A 53 -0.71 8.90 6.86
N ASN A 54 -0.37 10.20 6.87
CA ASN A 54 -0.83 11.12 7.89
C ASN A 54 -2.35 11.34 7.86
N SER A 55 -2.97 11.38 6.67
CA SER A 55 -4.43 11.44 6.54
C SER A 55 -5.11 10.21 7.15
N ILE A 56 -4.55 9.02 6.91
CA ILE A 56 -5.03 7.77 7.50
C ILE A 56 -4.78 7.76 9.01
N ARG A 57 -3.60 8.17 9.49
CA ARG A 57 -3.31 8.22 10.94
C ARG A 57 -4.23 9.15 11.69
N GLN A 58 -4.55 10.31 11.12
CA GLN A 58 -5.51 11.26 11.69
C GLN A 58 -6.89 10.61 11.87
N LEU A 59 -7.36 9.83 10.88
CA LEU A 59 -8.62 9.09 10.97
C LEU A 59 -8.65 8.08 12.13
N TYR A 60 -7.50 7.50 12.48
CA TYR A 60 -7.35 6.61 13.64
C TYR A 60 -6.94 7.34 14.93
N ALA A 61 -7.02 8.67 14.98
CA ALA A 61 -6.60 9.51 16.11
C ALA A 61 -5.14 9.25 16.53
N ARG A 62 -4.25 9.03 15.56
CA ARG A 62 -2.81 8.84 15.77
C ARG A 62 -2.03 10.10 15.42
N ALA A 63 -0.94 10.35 16.13
CA ALA A 63 -0.02 11.44 15.82
C ALA A 63 0.56 11.27 14.40
N PRO A 64 0.74 12.36 13.64
CA PRO A 64 1.32 12.30 12.31
C PRO A 64 2.76 11.78 12.37
N MET A 65 3.16 11.07 11.32
CA MET A 65 4.55 10.66 11.12
C MET A 65 5.38 11.83 10.62
N GLN A 66 6.67 11.78 10.94
CA GLN A 66 7.68 12.70 10.43
C GLN A 66 8.44 12.09 9.25
N GLN A 67 8.93 12.95 8.36
CA GLN A 67 9.59 12.53 7.13
C GLN A 67 10.84 11.68 7.39
N ASP A 68 11.63 12.03 8.41
CA ASP A 68 12.83 11.32 8.84
C ASP A 68 12.55 9.89 9.34
N VAL A 69 11.31 9.59 9.73
CA VAL A 69 10.87 8.22 10.07
C VAL A 69 10.32 7.49 8.84
N VAL A 70 9.48 8.17 8.04
CA VAL A 70 8.78 7.53 6.91
C VAL A 70 9.71 7.19 5.76
N VAL A 71 10.68 8.07 5.45
CA VAL A 71 11.61 7.84 4.34
C VAL A 71 12.44 6.56 4.55
N PRO A 72 13.17 6.39 5.67
CA PRO A 72 13.92 5.15 5.90
C PRO A 72 13.01 3.91 5.94
N PHE A 73 11.82 4.04 6.51
CA PHE A 73 10.85 2.94 6.58
C PHE A 73 10.43 2.48 5.19
N LEU A 74 9.95 3.39 4.34
CA LEU A 74 9.47 3.05 3.00
C LEU A 74 10.61 2.55 2.10
N THR A 75 11.81 3.14 2.21
CA THR A 75 13.00 2.65 1.51
C THR A 75 13.33 1.21 1.89
N ARG A 76 13.22 0.85 3.17
CA ARG A 76 13.49 -0.52 3.65
C ARG A 76 12.51 -1.55 3.08
N ILE A 77 11.24 -1.18 2.90
CA ILE A 77 10.19 -2.10 2.42
C ILE A 77 9.94 -2.01 0.90
N ALA A 78 10.64 -1.12 0.20
CA ALA A 78 10.51 -0.93 -1.24
C ALA A 78 10.72 -2.22 -2.05
N PRO A 79 11.70 -3.10 -1.74
CA PRO A 79 11.87 -4.36 -2.48
C PRO A 79 10.63 -5.28 -2.41
N ASP A 80 9.99 -5.37 -1.23
CA ASP A 80 8.80 -6.20 -1.00
C ASP A 80 7.54 -5.62 -1.67
N LEU A 81 7.49 -4.29 -1.81
CA LEU A 81 6.41 -3.56 -2.48
C LEU A 81 6.41 -3.74 -4.00
N LEU A 82 7.60 -3.91 -4.60
CA LEU A 82 7.81 -3.88 -6.04
C LEU A 82 7.97 -5.25 -6.68
N THR A 83 8.07 -6.33 -5.89
CA THR A 83 8.50 -7.66 -6.38
C THR A 83 7.71 -8.19 -7.58
N ASP A 84 6.41 -7.94 -7.66
CA ASP A 84 5.51 -8.37 -8.74
C ASP A 84 5.13 -7.23 -9.71
N LEU A 85 5.58 -6.00 -9.44
CA LEU A 85 5.49 -4.84 -10.34
C LEU A 85 6.76 -4.68 -11.19
N ALA A 86 7.84 -5.36 -10.80
CA ALA A 86 9.09 -5.44 -11.55
C ALA A 86 8.88 -6.30 -12.80
N LEU A 87 8.48 -5.65 -13.89
CA LEU A 87 8.49 -6.25 -15.21
C LEU A 87 9.88 -6.13 -15.81
N ASP A 88 10.32 -7.22 -16.44
CA ASP A 88 11.57 -7.27 -17.18
C ASP A 88 11.70 -6.06 -18.11
N LYS A 89 12.92 -5.52 -18.19
CA LYS A 89 13.34 -4.23 -18.80
C LYS A 89 12.94 -3.98 -20.26
N ILE A 90 12.11 -4.83 -20.86
CA ILE A 90 11.71 -4.83 -22.27
C ILE A 90 10.74 -3.68 -22.61
N LEU A 91 9.95 -3.18 -21.64
CA LEU A 91 8.95 -2.13 -21.87
C LEU A 91 9.46 -0.69 -21.78
N GLY A 92 10.64 -0.46 -21.20
CA GLY A 92 11.27 0.87 -21.13
C GLY A 92 11.60 1.47 -22.51
N ALA A 93 11.52 0.66 -23.58
CA ALA A 93 11.79 1.07 -24.95
C ALA A 93 10.56 1.65 -25.69
N VAL A 94 9.34 1.58 -25.13
CA VAL A 94 8.11 2.07 -25.78
C VAL A 94 7.52 3.26 -25.00
N PRO A 95 7.73 4.51 -25.46
CA PRO A 95 7.40 5.73 -24.71
C PRO A 95 5.93 5.86 -24.28
N ILE A 96 5.00 5.42 -25.12
CA ILE A 96 3.55 5.54 -24.88
C ILE A 96 3.07 4.46 -23.90
N ALA A 97 3.59 3.23 -24.00
CA ALA A 97 3.27 2.16 -23.05
C ALA A 97 3.76 2.51 -21.63
N GLY A 98 4.87 3.25 -21.53
CA GLY A 98 5.44 3.70 -20.26
C GLY A 98 4.48 4.57 -19.44
N VAL A 99 3.77 5.54 -20.03
CA VAL A 99 2.88 6.44 -19.26
C VAL A 99 1.67 5.69 -18.67
N TYR A 100 1.03 4.82 -19.47
CA TYR A 100 -0.10 4.01 -19.00
C TYR A 100 0.33 2.99 -17.94
N PHE A 101 1.49 2.35 -18.15
CA PHE A 101 2.07 1.42 -17.19
C PHE A 101 2.43 2.12 -15.87
N ASN A 102 3.09 3.28 -15.92
CA ASN A 102 3.45 4.06 -14.73
C ASN A 102 2.19 4.46 -13.95
N ALA A 103 1.10 4.82 -14.63
CA ALA A 103 -0.17 5.13 -13.99
C ALA A 103 -0.78 3.92 -13.27
N ILE A 104 -0.70 2.72 -13.86
CA ILE A 104 -1.17 1.48 -13.24
C ILE A 104 -0.31 1.14 -12.01
N CYS A 105 1.02 1.24 -12.12
CA CYS A 105 1.93 1.04 -11.00
C CYS A 105 1.69 2.06 -9.88
N ALA A 106 1.46 3.33 -10.22
CA ALA A 106 1.11 4.38 -9.26
C ALA A 106 -0.15 3.99 -8.48
N LYS A 107 -1.21 3.57 -9.18
CA LYS A 107 -2.43 3.09 -8.54
C LYS A 107 -2.18 1.89 -7.64
N ALA A 108 -1.50 0.86 -8.14
CA ALA A 108 -1.18 -0.35 -7.38
C ALA A 108 -0.38 -0.02 -6.11
N MET A 109 0.64 0.83 -6.21
CA MET A 109 1.44 1.28 -5.07
C MET A 109 0.65 2.09 -4.07
N THR A 110 -0.18 3.04 -4.51
CA THR A 110 -1.06 3.82 -3.63
C THR A 110 -2.01 2.91 -2.86
N TRP A 111 -2.56 1.87 -3.49
CA TRP A 111 -3.42 0.91 -2.82
C TRP A 111 -2.67 0.02 -1.83
N ARG A 112 -1.50 -0.50 -2.19
CA ARG A 112 -0.68 -1.34 -1.29
C ARG A 112 -0.24 -0.58 -0.05
N LEU A 113 0.36 0.59 -0.27
CA LEU A 113 0.83 1.46 0.82
C LEU A 113 -0.35 1.98 1.64
N GLY A 114 -1.42 2.44 1.01
CA GLY A 114 -2.63 2.86 1.70
C GLY A 114 -3.21 1.77 2.59
N THR A 115 -3.28 0.54 2.11
CA THR A 115 -3.77 -0.62 2.88
C THR A 115 -2.85 -0.94 4.05
N LEU A 116 -1.52 -0.94 3.83
CA LEU A 116 -0.55 -1.13 4.90
C LEU A 116 -0.65 -0.01 5.96
N PHE A 117 -0.83 1.24 5.54
CA PHE A 117 -0.99 2.39 6.45
C PHE A 117 -2.26 2.29 7.27
N ALA A 118 -3.37 1.85 6.67
CA ALA A 118 -4.63 1.61 7.37
C ALA A 118 -4.47 0.51 8.44
N PHE A 119 -3.88 -0.63 8.04
CA PHE A 119 -3.54 -1.72 8.95
C PHE A 119 -2.66 -1.27 10.14
N MET A 120 -1.55 -0.60 9.87
CA MET A 120 -0.65 -0.16 10.95
C MET A 120 -1.32 0.86 11.87
N SER A 121 -2.13 1.76 11.31
CA SER A 121 -2.84 2.78 12.10
C SER A 121 -3.96 2.18 12.95
N SER A 122 -4.56 1.06 12.52
CA SER A 122 -5.56 0.32 13.29
C SER A 122 -4.96 -0.53 14.41
N CYS A 123 -3.71 -1.01 14.27
CA CYS A 123 -3.03 -1.85 15.26
C CYS A 123 -2.47 -1.07 16.45
N GLY A 124 -2.13 0.22 16.30
CA GLY A 124 -1.44 0.93 17.39
C GLY A 124 -0.87 2.28 17.00
N ALA A 125 -0.17 2.91 17.95
CA ALA A 125 0.57 4.15 17.68
C ALA A 125 1.95 3.87 17.06
N GLU A 126 2.57 2.76 17.44
CA GLU A 126 3.88 2.30 16.98
C GLU A 126 3.78 1.50 15.68
N ILE A 127 4.86 1.48 14.90
CA ILE A 127 4.96 0.68 13.68
C ILE A 127 5.32 -0.76 14.07
N PRO A 128 4.46 -1.74 13.79
CA PRO A 128 4.75 -3.14 14.10
C PRO A 128 5.68 -3.76 13.04
N HIS A 129 6.97 -3.42 13.07
CA HIS A 129 7.95 -3.74 12.02
C HIS A 129 8.00 -5.22 11.63
N GLU A 130 7.88 -6.13 12.60
CA GLU A 130 7.87 -7.59 12.41
C GLU A 130 6.65 -8.07 11.62
N THR A 131 5.56 -7.29 11.60
CA THR A 131 4.32 -7.63 10.88
C THR A 131 4.25 -7.03 9.48
N VAL A 132 5.13 -6.06 9.17
CA VAL A 132 5.05 -5.30 7.91
C VAL A 132 5.26 -6.18 6.69
N LYS A 133 6.28 -7.04 6.71
CA LYS A 133 6.57 -7.92 5.58
C LYS A 133 5.45 -8.95 5.36
N PRO A 134 5.01 -9.72 6.37
CA PRO A 134 3.83 -10.59 6.24
C PRO A 134 2.57 -9.84 5.78
N ALA A 135 2.32 -8.63 6.32
CA ALA A 135 1.17 -7.82 5.90
C ALA A 135 1.26 -7.44 4.42
N LEU A 136 2.43 -7.05 3.92
CA LEU A 136 2.65 -6.73 2.51
C LEU A 136 2.44 -7.95 1.61
N GLU A 137 2.94 -9.11 2.00
CA GLU A 137 2.71 -10.37 1.28
C GLU A 137 1.21 -10.70 1.19
N LEU A 138 0.48 -10.53 2.30
CA LEU A 138 -0.95 -10.77 2.35
C LEU A 138 -1.73 -9.77 1.49
N ILE A 139 -1.40 -8.47 1.59
CA ILE A 139 -2.00 -7.41 0.78
C ILE A 139 -1.83 -7.71 -0.72
N ARG A 140 -0.65 -8.17 -1.14
CA ARG A 140 -0.39 -8.58 -2.53
C ARG A 140 -1.21 -9.81 -2.93
N GLY A 141 -1.41 -10.75 -2.02
CA GLY A 141 -2.27 -11.91 -2.23
C GLY A 141 -3.76 -11.55 -2.34
N LEU A 142 -4.23 -10.60 -1.54
CA LEU A 142 -5.62 -10.12 -1.54
C LEU A 142 -5.95 -9.24 -2.75
N PHE A 143 -4.97 -8.46 -3.20
CA PHE A 143 -5.10 -7.50 -4.29
C PHE A 143 -3.97 -7.69 -5.32
N PRO A 144 -3.98 -8.83 -6.05
CA PRO A 144 -2.96 -9.12 -7.04
C PRO A 144 -3.03 -8.13 -8.20
N GLN A 145 -1.87 -7.71 -8.70
CA GLN A 145 -1.73 -6.96 -9.95
C GLN A 145 -1.12 -7.89 -11.01
N ASP A 146 -1.92 -8.86 -11.44
CA ASP A 146 -1.56 -9.92 -12.40
C ASP A 146 -1.62 -9.44 -13.87
N GLN A 147 -2.36 -8.36 -14.13
CA GLN A 147 -2.50 -7.78 -15.47
C GLN A 147 -1.69 -6.50 -15.61
N MET A 148 -0.74 -6.51 -16.54
CA MET A 148 0.19 -5.41 -16.80
C MET A 148 -0.50 -4.10 -17.24
N PHE A 149 -1.58 -4.20 -18.02
CA PHE A 149 -2.25 -3.04 -18.63
C PHE A 149 -3.64 -2.76 -18.06
N LYS A 150 -4.01 -3.43 -16.96
CA LYS A 150 -5.32 -3.25 -16.32
C LYS A 150 -5.16 -3.19 -14.82
N PHE A 151 -5.38 -2.02 -14.25
CA PHE A 151 -5.51 -1.87 -12.81
C PHE A 151 -6.85 -2.43 -12.34
N LYS A 152 -6.84 -3.29 -11.32
CA LYS A 152 -8.05 -3.74 -10.62
C LYS A 152 -8.11 -3.05 -9.26
N THR A 153 -9.13 -2.21 -9.06
CA THR A 153 -9.37 -1.60 -7.75
C THR A 153 -9.66 -2.69 -6.71
N PRO A 154 -9.00 -2.66 -5.54
CA PRO A 154 -9.34 -3.50 -4.40
C PRO A 154 -10.85 -3.51 -4.10
N GLU A 155 -11.41 -4.68 -3.81
CA GLU A 155 -12.81 -4.77 -3.39
C GLU A 155 -12.96 -4.18 -1.98
N ARG A 156 -13.82 -3.17 -1.83
CA ARG A 156 -14.08 -2.47 -0.56
C ARG A 156 -14.31 -3.43 0.61
N GLU A 157 -15.20 -4.39 0.44
CA GLU A 157 -15.52 -5.36 1.49
C GLU A 157 -14.30 -6.19 1.93
N ARG A 158 -13.42 -6.58 1.01
CA ARG A 158 -12.16 -7.29 1.35
C ARG A 158 -11.19 -6.39 2.09
N PHE A 159 -11.05 -5.14 1.66
CA PHE A 159 -10.22 -4.14 2.34
C PHE A 159 -10.71 -3.91 3.78
N VAL A 160 -12.00 -3.63 3.95
CA VAL A 160 -12.60 -3.33 5.26
C VAL A 160 -12.47 -4.53 6.18
N ARG A 161 -12.76 -5.74 5.70
CA ARG A 161 -12.52 -6.98 6.48
C ARG A 161 -11.08 -7.13 6.91
N PHE A 162 -10.12 -6.89 6.02
CA PHE A 162 -8.69 -6.98 6.35
C PHE A 162 -8.32 -6.02 7.48
N VAL A 163 -8.62 -4.73 7.34
CA VAL A 163 -8.24 -3.70 8.33
C VAL A 163 -8.97 -3.90 9.66
N THR A 164 -10.24 -4.27 9.64
CA THR A 164 -11.03 -4.50 10.85
C THR A 164 -10.62 -5.76 11.59
N ALA A 165 -10.29 -6.84 10.88
CA ALA A 165 -9.85 -8.11 11.49
C ALA A 165 -8.49 -8.01 12.20
N THR A 166 -7.73 -6.96 11.92
CA THR A 166 -6.45 -6.67 12.56
C THR A 166 -6.51 -5.45 13.50
N GLY A 167 -7.66 -4.78 13.57
CA GLY A 167 -7.80 -3.51 14.29
C GLY A 167 -8.16 -3.72 15.76
N GLY A 168 -7.40 -3.08 16.65
CA GLY A 168 -7.65 -3.11 18.09
C GLY A 168 -7.04 -4.30 18.84
N ASP A 169 -6.37 -5.20 18.15
CA ASP A 169 -5.53 -6.24 18.76
C ASP A 169 -4.16 -5.66 19.17
N ASP A 170 -3.47 -6.33 20.09
CA ASP A 170 -2.04 -6.09 20.25
C ASP A 170 -1.25 -6.59 19.01
N VAL A 171 -0.01 -6.14 18.88
CA VAL A 171 0.83 -6.43 17.71
C VAL A 171 1.04 -7.93 17.50
N ALA A 172 1.08 -8.72 18.58
CA ALA A 172 1.32 -10.16 18.50
C ALA A 172 0.10 -10.91 17.96
N GLU A 173 -1.10 -10.54 18.40
CA GLU A 173 -2.34 -11.13 17.90
C GLU A 173 -2.64 -10.69 16.46
N ALA A 174 -2.38 -9.43 16.10
CA ALA A 174 -2.46 -8.96 14.72
C ALA A 174 -1.49 -9.74 13.80
N ARG A 175 -0.26 -9.98 14.28
CA ARG A 175 0.74 -10.80 13.59
C ARG A 175 0.24 -12.22 13.35
N ARG A 176 -0.25 -12.89 14.40
CA ARG A 176 -0.77 -14.25 14.32
C ARG A 176 -1.88 -14.37 13.26
N ARG A 177 -2.82 -13.41 13.24
CA ARG A 177 -3.90 -13.40 12.24
C ARG A 177 -3.40 -13.21 10.81
N ILE A 178 -2.38 -12.37 10.61
CA ILE A 178 -1.76 -12.20 9.29
C ILE A 178 -1.08 -13.50 8.85
N GLU A 179 -0.30 -14.13 9.73
CA GLU A 179 0.39 -15.39 9.44
C GLU A 179 -0.61 -16.53 9.14
N ASP A 180 -1.69 -16.65 9.92
CA ASP A 180 -2.77 -17.62 9.69
C ASP A 180 -3.46 -17.38 8.33
N ALA A 181 -3.74 -16.11 8.00
CA ALA A 181 -4.37 -15.73 6.74
C ALA A 181 -3.46 -15.97 5.53
N LEU A 182 -2.15 -15.73 5.68
CA LEU A 182 -1.14 -16.05 4.67
C LEU A 182 -1.09 -17.55 4.42
N ALA A 183 -0.97 -18.37 5.47
CA ALA A 183 -0.92 -19.82 5.34
C ALA A 183 -2.19 -20.37 4.65
N ALA A 184 -3.37 -19.84 4.99
CA ALA A 184 -4.62 -20.20 4.33
C ALA A 184 -4.66 -19.78 2.85
N LEU A 185 -4.03 -18.66 2.49
CA LEU A 185 -3.94 -18.18 1.11
C LEU A 185 -2.95 -19.00 0.27
N GLU A 186 -1.85 -19.45 0.87
CA GLU A 186 -0.87 -20.36 0.27
C GLU A 186 -1.45 -21.75 0.06
N GLY A 187 -2.14 -22.31 1.06
CA GLY A 187 -2.78 -23.62 0.98
C GLY A 187 -3.95 -23.72 -0.01
N ARG A 188 -4.44 -22.58 -0.53
CA ARG A 188 -5.44 -22.53 -1.63
C ARG A 188 -4.81 -22.48 -3.02
N LYS A 189 -3.49 -22.25 -3.10
CA LYS A 189 -2.74 -22.21 -4.37
C LYS A 189 -2.12 -23.56 -4.73
N SER A 190 -2.11 -24.52 -3.79
CA SER A 190 -1.72 -25.92 -3.97
C SER A 190 -2.89 -26.81 -4.41
#